data_AF-A0A1A9RWX1-F1
#
_entry.id   AF-A0A1A9RWX1-F1
#
_cell.length_a   1.000
_cell.length_b   1.000
_cell.length_c   1.000
_cell.angle_alpha   90.00
_cell.angle_beta   90.00
_cell.angle_gamma   90.00
#
_symmetry.space_group_name_H-M   'P 1'
#
loop_
_entity.id
_entity.type
_entity.pdbx_description
1 polymer ?
#
loop_
_entity_poly.entity_id
_entity_poly.type
_entity_poly.pdbx_seq_one_letter_code
_entity_poly.pdbx_strand_id
1 'polypeptide(L)'
;MKPLKTTLLLAALCPALAAAEPVAAPTPEQCRTVLSEFAMFEAFIAACPRIARAEIDTRTRLNNIYEGFARYGECGKQIESEPVASMLREHPAIRLLGQDGKRRPSRAEADAFCRRHRSDLTRIVRKYNPGRDR
;
A
#
# COMPACT_ATOMS: atom_id res chain seq x y z
N MET A 1 14.41 22.19 66.37
CA MET A 1 13.42 22.97 65.57
C MET A 1 13.57 22.52 64.12
N LYS A 2 12.50 22.03 63.49
CA LYS A 2 12.50 21.41 62.15
C LYS A 2 12.51 22.48 61.06
N PRO A 3 13.36 22.42 60.02
CA PRO A 3 13.14 23.18 58.79
C PRO A 3 12.07 22.51 57.94
N LEU A 4 11.06 23.30 57.58
CA LEU A 4 9.92 22.95 56.73
C LEU A 4 10.36 22.81 55.27
N LYS A 5 9.98 21.67 54.66
CA LYS A 5 9.40 21.51 53.32
C LYS A 5 9.88 22.49 52.22
N THR A 6 10.91 22.11 51.47
CA THR A 6 11.12 22.64 50.11
C THR A 6 11.74 21.57 49.22
N THR A 7 11.09 20.42 49.17
CA THR A 7 11.37 19.36 48.20
C THR A 7 10.07 19.10 47.45
N LEU A 8 10.16 18.96 46.13
CA LEU A 8 9.08 18.76 45.16
C LEU A 8 8.42 20.02 44.61
N LEU A 9 9.07 20.66 43.64
CA LEU A 9 8.40 21.32 42.52
C LEU A 9 9.35 21.40 41.30
N LEU A 10 9.80 20.21 40.86
CA LEU A 10 10.44 20.01 39.54
C LEU A 10 9.97 18.69 38.91
N ALA A 11 8.67 18.40 39.05
CA ALA A 11 7.99 17.29 38.37
C ALA A 11 7.00 17.81 37.30
N ALA A 12 7.16 19.05 36.83
CA ALA A 12 6.18 19.71 35.95
C ALA A 12 6.72 20.07 34.56
N LEU A 13 7.90 19.60 34.18
CA LEU A 13 8.43 19.83 32.83
C LEU A 13 9.06 18.55 32.29
N CYS A 14 8.43 18.05 31.22
CA CYS A 14 8.67 16.81 30.46
C CYS A 14 7.90 15.58 30.97
N PRO A 15 7.09 14.90 30.15
CA PRO A 15 7.20 14.78 28.69
C PRO A 15 5.84 14.95 27.95
N ALA A 16 5.66 16.07 27.25
CA ALA A 16 4.68 16.14 26.16
C ALA A 16 5.31 15.74 24.81
N LEU A 17 6.35 14.89 24.85
CA LEU A 17 6.64 14.01 23.73
C LEU A 17 5.59 12.90 23.81
N ALA A 18 4.36 13.26 23.42
CA ALA A 18 3.33 12.29 23.11
C ALA A 18 4.01 11.32 22.14
N ALA A 19 4.28 10.13 22.64
CA ALA A 19 4.69 9.01 21.83
C ALA A 19 3.69 8.99 20.68
N ALA A 20 4.16 9.33 19.47
CA ALA A 20 3.53 8.80 18.29
C ALA A 20 3.58 7.29 18.56
N GLU A 21 2.42 6.71 18.89
CA GLU A 21 2.29 5.29 19.10
C GLU A 21 3.05 4.63 17.95
N PRO A 22 3.99 3.70 18.22
CA PRO A 22 4.71 3.05 17.14
C PRO A 22 3.66 2.50 16.21
N VAL A 23 3.62 3.02 14.97
CA VAL A 23 2.69 2.57 13.94
C VAL A 23 2.92 1.06 13.87
N ALA A 24 1.93 0.29 14.34
CA ALA A 24 2.09 -1.13 14.49
C ALA A 24 2.58 -1.69 13.15
N ALA A 25 3.69 -2.45 13.19
CA ALA A 25 4.22 -3.05 11.99
C ALA A 25 3.11 -3.88 11.32
N PRO A 26 2.97 -3.80 9.98
CA PRO A 26 1.90 -4.50 9.30
C PRO A 26 2.01 -6.00 9.53
N THR A 27 0.87 -6.65 9.76
CA THR A 27 0.84 -8.11 9.94
C THR A 27 1.21 -8.81 8.63
N PRO A 28 1.67 -10.08 8.67
CA PRO A 28 1.94 -10.85 7.45
C PRO A 28 0.74 -10.88 6.48
N GLU A 29 -0.48 -11.02 7.00
CA GLU A 29 -1.72 -11.00 6.21
C GLU A 29 -1.98 -9.63 5.56
N GLN A 30 -1.71 -8.54 6.27
CA GLN A 30 -1.76 -7.19 5.71
C GLN A 30 -0.74 -7.04 4.59
N CYS A 31 0.48 -7.53 4.77
CA CYS A 31 1.51 -7.46 3.74
C CYS A 31 1.18 -8.28 2.49
N ARG A 32 0.66 -9.51 2.64
CA ARG A 32 0.15 -10.30 1.51
C ARG A 32 -0.90 -9.52 0.71
N THR A 33 -1.86 -8.91 1.42
CA THR A 33 -2.93 -8.13 0.79
C THR A 33 -2.40 -6.91 0.04
N VAL A 34 -1.54 -6.13 0.69
CA VAL A 34 -0.97 -4.90 0.10
C VAL A 34 -0.12 -5.21 -1.11
N LEU A 35 0.76 -6.23 -1.05
CA LEU A 35 1.63 -6.60 -2.17
C LEU A 35 0.83 -7.14 -3.36
N SER A 36 -0.22 -7.92 -3.09
CA SER A 36 -1.18 -8.39 -4.11
C SER A 36 -1.89 -7.21 -4.79
N GLU A 37 -2.41 -6.27 -4.01
CA GLU A 37 -3.07 -5.06 -4.52
C GLU A 37 -2.11 -4.15 -5.30
N PHE A 38 -0.87 -4.01 -4.84
CA PHE A 38 0.15 -3.23 -5.54
C PHE A 38 0.50 -3.85 -6.89
N ALA A 39 0.72 -5.17 -6.93
CA ALA A 39 0.98 -5.88 -8.18
C ALA A 39 -0.20 -5.73 -9.16
N MET A 40 -1.44 -5.82 -8.67
CA MET A 40 -2.63 -5.60 -9.47
C MET A 40 -2.69 -4.18 -10.03
N PHE A 41 -2.44 -3.17 -9.20
CA PHE A 41 -2.42 -1.77 -9.59
C PHE A 41 -1.40 -1.48 -10.69
N GLU A 42 -0.15 -1.91 -10.51
CA GLU A 42 0.92 -1.76 -11.50
C GLU A 42 0.57 -2.45 -12.84
N ALA A 43 -0.05 -3.63 -12.79
CA ALA A 43 -0.52 -4.29 -14.00
C ALA A 43 -1.60 -3.51 -14.75
N PHE A 44 -2.51 -2.82 -14.06
CA PHE A 44 -3.46 -1.92 -14.71
C PHE A 44 -2.78 -0.72 -15.37
N ILE A 45 -1.76 -0.14 -14.74
CA ILE A 45 -0.99 0.97 -15.31
C ILE A 45 -0.29 0.52 -16.60
N ALA A 46 0.34 -0.66 -16.58
CA ALA A 46 1.11 -1.18 -17.71
C ALA A 46 0.24 -1.73 -18.85
N ALA A 47 -0.74 -2.59 -18.54
CA ALA A 47 -1.51 -3.33 -19.53
C ALA A 47 -2.84 -2.66 -19.92
N CYS A 48 -3.39 -1.81 -19.05
CA CYS A 48 -4.73 -1.24 -19.18
C CYS A 48 -4.76 0.30 -19.07
N PRO A 49 -3.84 1.07 -19.70
CA PRO A 49 -3.60 2.46 -19.36
C PRO A 49 -4.83 3.37 -19.51
N ARG A 50 -5.74 3.06 -20.45
CA ARG A 50 -7.00 3.81 -20.61
C ARG A 50 -7.97 3.59 -19.44
N ILE A 51 -8.08 2.36 -18.95
CA ILE A 51 -8.95 2.01 -17.82
C ILE A 51 -8.35 2.57 -16.53
N ALA A 52 -7.04 2.43 -16.34
CA ALA A 52 -6.35 3.01 -15.19
C ALA A 52 -6.54 4.53 -15.12
N ARG A 53 -6.36 5.23 -16.25
CA ARG A 53 -6.62 6.68 -16.34
C ARG A 53 -8.06 7.05 -16.02
N ALA A 54 -9.04 6.29 -16.52
CA ALA A 54 -10.45 6.58 -16.24
C ALA A 54 -10.80 6.42 -14.74
N GLU A 55 -10.15 5.49 -14.04
CA GLU A 55 -10.43 5.24 -12.62
C GLU A 55 -9.69 6.23 -11.70
N ILE A 56 -8.41 6.49 -12.02
CA ILE A 56 -7.50 7.34 -11.23
C ILE A 56 -7.77 8.82 -11.51
N ASP A 57 -8.13 9.17 -12.75
CA ASP A 57 -8.56 10.49 -13.22
C ASP A 57 -7.44 11.55 -13.26
N THR A 58 -6.71 11.75 -12.15
CA THR A 58 -5.73 12.85 -12.03
C THR A 58 -4.37 12.40 -11.51
N ARG A 59 -3.33 13.20 -11.78
CA ARG A 59 -1.98 12.98 -11.24
C ARG A 59 -1.95 13.05 -9.71
N THR A 60 -2.74 13.95 -9.11
CA THR A 60 -2.86 14.04 -7.64
C THR A 60 -3.41 12.74 -7.06
N ARG A 61 -4.45 12.17 -7.67
CA ARG A 61 -5.00 10.88 -7.22
C ARG A 61 -4.01 9.75 -7.40
N LEU A 62 -3.23 9.74 -8.48
CA LEU A 62 -2.13 8.78 -8.66
C LEU A 62 -1.10 8.88 -7.54
N ASN A 63 -0.66 10.09 -7.20
CA ASN A 63 0.29 10.32 -6.11
C ASN A 63 -0.26 9.83 -4.77
N ASN A 64 -1.52 10.16 -4.45
CA ASN A 64 -2.16 9.70 -3.22
C ASN A 64 -2.19 8.17 -3.11
N ILE A 65 -2.45 7.46 -4.22
CA ILE A 65 -2.45 6.00 -4.24
C ILE A 65 -1.05 5.46 -3.91
N TYR A 66 -0.02 6.00 -4.56
CA TYR A 66 1.37 5.60 -4.28
C TYR A 66 1.80 5.94 -2.84
N GLU A 67 1.42 7.10 -2.31
CA GLU A 67 1.63 7.46 -0.91
C GLU A 67 0.90 6.50 0.03
N GLY A 68 -0.32 6.08 -0.32
CA GLY A 68 -1.08 5.07 0.39
C GLY A 68 -0.35 3.73 0.48
N PHE A 69 0.24 3.27 -0.62
CA PHE A 69 1.09 2.06 -0.63
C PHE A 69 2.38 2.26 0.16
N ALA A 70 3.01 3.43 0.09
CA ALA A 70 4.29 3.71 0.76
C ALA A 70 4.20 3.59 2.29
N ARG A 71 3.02 3.79 2.90
CA ARG A 71 2.76 3.55 4.33
C ARG A 71 3.00 2.10 4.75
N TYR A 72 3.01 1.18 3.79
CA TYR A 72 3.28 -0.25 3.98
C TYR A 72 4.65 -0.67 3.42
N GLY A 73 5.59 0.27 3.25
CA GLY A 73 6.92 -0.02 2.68
C GLY A 73 7.68 -1.15 3.37
N GLU A 74 7.46 -1.37 4.66
CA GLU A 74 8.00 -2.51 5.42
C GLU A 74 7.56 -3.88 4.87
N CYS A 75 6.41 -3.97 4.21
CA CYS A 75 5.96 -5.18 3.54
C CYS A 75 6.87 -5.60 2.37
N GLY A 76 7.63 -4.66 1.79
CA GLY A 76 8.62 -4.97 0.75
C GLY A 76 9.67 -5.99 1.22
N LYS A 77 9.98 -6.01 2.52
CA LYS A 77 10.92 -6.98 3.12
C LYS A 77 10.39 -8.42 3.12
N GLN A 78 9.09 -8.61 2.89
CA GLN A 78 8.45 -9.93 2.90
C GLN A 78 8.30 -10.54 1.50
N ILE A 79 8.64 -9.82 0.41
CA ILE A 79 8.44 -10.29 -0.98
C ILE A 79 9.11 -11.65 -1.22
N GLU A 80 10.28 -11.87 -0.64
CA GLU A 80 11.05 -13.11 -0.80
C GLU A 80 10.67 -14.21 0.21
N SER A 81 9.79 -13.92 1.16
CA SER A 81 9.32 -14.96 2.09
C SER A 81 8.45 -15.98 1.36
N GLU A 82 8.67 -17.28 1.59
CA GLU A 82 7.99 -18.37 0.87
C GLU A 82 6.45 -18.24 0.77
N PRO A 83 5.70 -17.78 1.80
CA PRO A 83 4.26 -17.58 1.66
C PRO A 83 3.89 -16.47 0.66
N VAL A 84 4.68 -15.40 0.63
CA VAL A 84 4.43 -14.22 -0.23
C VAL A 84 4.96 -14.48 -1.64
N ALA A 85 6.15 -15.03 -1.77
CA ALA A 85 6.75 -15.40 -3.05
C ALA A 85 5.87 -16.40 -3.81
N SER A 86 5.35 -17.42 -3.11
CA SER A 86 4.42 -18.39 -3.71
C SER A 86 3.12 -17.73 -4.17
N MET A 87 2.51 -16.90 -3.33
CA MET A 87 1.32 -16.11 -3.68
C MET A 87 1.57 -15.24 -4.91
N LEU A 88 2.70 -14.52 -4.97
CA LEU A 88 3.05 -13.65 -6.09
C LEU A 88 3.32 -14.44 -7.37
N ARG A 89 3.90 -15.65 -7.29
CA ARG A 89 4.10 -16.53 -8.45
C ARG A 89 2.79 -16.88 -9.16
N GLU A 90 1.72 -17.05 -8.42
CA GLU A 90 0.40 -17.40 -8.96
C GLU A 90 -0.47 -16.17 -9.27
N HIS A 91 -0.05 -14.99 -8.82
CA HIS A 91 -0.84 -13.77 -8.88
C HIS A 91 -1.16 -13.36 -10.34
N PRO A 92 -2.42 -13.01 -10.68
CA PRO A 92 -2.83 -12.72 -12.06
C PRO A 92 -2.00 -11.62 -12.73
N ALA A 93 -1.64 -10.57 -11.99
CA ALA A 93 -0.81 -9.48 -12.49
C ALA A 93 0.61 -9.95 -12.86
N ILE A 94 1.19 -10.83 -12.04
CA ILE A 94 2.53 -11.37 -12.26
C ILE A 94 2.52 -12.39 -13.39
N ARG A 95 1.46 -13.19 -13.52
CA ARG A 95 1.27 -14.05 -14.70
C ARG A 95 1.12 -13.23 -15.99
N LEU A 96 0.50 -12.06 -15.91
CA LEU A 96 0.33 -11.17 -17.06
C LEU A 96 1.65 -10.50 -17.47
N LEU A 97 2.43 -9.96 -16.53
CA LEU A 97 3.62 -9.15 -16.80
C LEU A 97 4.95 -9.88 -16.60
N GLY A 98 4.93 -11.12 -16.14
CA GLY A 98 6.15 -11.84 -15.72
C GLY A 98 6.64 -11.40 -14.35
N GLN A 99 7.51 -12.22 -13.74
CA GLN A 99 8.09 -11.97 -12.41
C GLN A 99 8.86 -10.66 -12.34
N ASP A 100 9.52 -10.28 -13.43
CA ASP A 100 10.31 -9.06 -13.54
C ASP A 100 9.51 -7.86 -14.10
N GLY A 101 8.22 -8.05 -14.39
CA GLY A 101 7.35 -7.04 -14.99
C GLY A 101 7.65 -6.73 -16.46
N LYS A 102 8.54 -7.49 -17.13
CA LYS A 102 8.99 -7.18 -18.50
C LYS A 102 8.27 -7.95 -19.59
N ARG A 103 7.45 -8.95 -19.24
CA ARG A 103 6.63 -9.67 -20.22
C ARG A 103 5.65 -8.69 -20.84
N ARG A 104 5.62 -8.66 -22.18
CA ARG A 104 4.65 -7.88 -22.94
C ARG A 104 3.46 -8.78 -23.27
N PRO A 105 2.29 -8.61 -22.61
CA PRO A 105 1.11 -9.38 -22.98
C PRO A 105 0.63 -8.99 -24.38
N SER A 106 0.03 -9.93 -25.09
CA SER A 106 -0.75 -9.62 -26.27
C SER A 106 -1.95 -8.75 -25.91
N ARG A 107 -2.50 -8.05 -26.92
CA ARG A 107 -3.70 -7.24 -26.74
C ARG A 107 -4.88 -8.05 -26.18
N ALA A 108 -5.06 -9.29 -26.64
CA ALA A 108 -6.13 -10.16 -26.18
C ALA A 108 -5.97 -10.55 -24.70
N GLU A 109 -4.75 -10.86 -24.27
CA GLU A 109 -4.44 -11.15 -22.85
C GLU A 109 -4.68 -9.93 -21.97
N ALA A 110 -4.18 -8.76 -22.39
CA ALA A 110 -4.40 -7.51 -21.67
C ALA A 110 -5.90 -7.20 -21.55
N ASP A 111 -6.65 -7.22 -22.65
CA ASP A 111 -8.08 -6.94 -22.65
C ASP A 111 -8.87 -7.92 -21.76
N ALA A 112 -8.51 -9.21 -21.77
CA ALA A 112 -9.13 -10.21 -20.90
C ALA A 112 -8.86 -9.94 -19.42
N PHE A 113 -7.61 -9.60 -19.07
CA PHE A 113 -7.21 -9.22 -17.72
C PHE A 113 -7.97 -7.97 -17.26
N CYS A 114 -7.96 -6.90 -18.06
CA CYS A 114 -8.58 -5.63 -17.70
C CYS A 114 -10.08 -5.78 -17.45
N ARG A 115 -10.78 -6.58 -18.27
CA ARG A 115 -12.21 -6.86 -18.08
C ARG A 115 -12.48 -7.64 -16.81
N ARG A 116 -11.68 -8.68 -16.54
CA ARG A 116 -11.86 -9.57 -15.39
C ARG A 116 -11.62 -8.87 -14.05
N HIS A 117 -10.59 -8.02 -13.98
CA HIS A 117 -10.11 -7.43 -12.72
C HIS A 117 -10.51 -5.97 -12.51
N ARG A 118 -11.41 -5.43 -13.34
CA ARG A 118 -11.77 -4.00 -13.29
C ARG A 118 -12.25 -3.56 -11.91
N SER A 119 -13.04 -4.40 -11.24
CA SER A 119 -13.53 -4.14 -9.88
C SER A 119 -12.41 -4.08 -8.85
N ASP A 120 -11.33 -4.85 -9.04
CA ASP A 120 -10.17 -4.82 -8.15
C ASP A 120 -9.49 -3.46 -8.22
N LEU A 121 -9.29 -2.91 -9.43
CA LEU A 121 -8.74 -1.58 -9.61
C LEU A 121 -9.60 -0.52 -8.89
N THR A 122 -10.92 -0.52 -9.09
CA THR A 122 -11.83 0.43 -8.42
C THR A 122 -11.70 0.35 -6.89
N ARG A 123 -11.66 -0.86 -6.34
CA ARG A 123 -11.52 -1.10 -4.89
C ARG A 123 -10.17 -0.59 -4.37
N ILE A 124 -9.08 -0.87 -5.08
CA ILE A 124 -7.72 -0.42 -4.73
C ILE A 124 -7.63 1.10 -4.77
N VAL A 125 -8.08 1.73 -5.85
CA VAL A 125 -8.08 3.19 -5.99
C VAL A 125 -8.84 3.85 -4.85
N ARG A 126 -10.02 3.34 -4.46
CA ARG A 126 -10.78 3.88 -3.32
C ARG A 126 -10.04 3.71 -2.00
N LYS A 127 -9.44 2.54 -1.76
CA LYS A 127 -8.71 2.23 -0.53
C LYS A 127 -7.51 3.15 -0.31
N TYR A 128 -6.73 3.40 -1.36
CA TYR A 128 -5.47 4.15 -1.26
C TYR A 128 -5.57 5.63 -1.68
N ASN A 129 -6.73 6.09 -2.15
CA ASN A 129 -7.01 7.52 -2.39
C ASN A 129 -8.18 8.00 -1.51
N PRO A 130 -7.99 8.18 -0.19
CA PRO A 130 -9.05 8.57 0.73
C PRO A 130 -9.54 10.02 0.53
N GLY A 131 -8.89 10.83 -0.30
CA GLY A 131 -9.25 12.23 -0.57
C GLY A 131 -10.55 12.45 -1.37
N ARG A 132 -11.50 11.50 -1.33
CA ARG A 132 -12.81 11.61 -2.00
C ARG A 132 -14.01 11.75 -1.04
N ASP A 133 -13.79 11.60 0.26
CA ASP A 133 -14.87 11.65 1.27
C ASP A 133 -14.82 12.93 2.15
N ARG A 134 -14.21 14.01 1.67
CA ARG A 134 -14.23 15.33 2.32
C ARG A 134 -14.67 16.42 1.35
#